data_AF-A0A955JH23-F1
#
_entry.id   AF-A0A955JH23-F1
#
_cell.length_a   1.000
_cell.length_b   1.000
_cell.length_c   1.000
_cell.angle_alpha   90.00
_cell.angle_beta   90.00
_cell.angle_gamma   90.00
#
_symmetry.space_group_name_H-M   'P 1'
#
loop_
_entity.id
_entity.type
_entity.pdbx_description
1 polymer ?
#
loop_
_entity_poly.entity_id
_entity_poly.type
_entity_poly.pdbx_seq_one_letter_code
_entity_poly.pdbx_strand_id
1 'polypeptide(L)'
;MTPLQKQVNDLIARFEEREQRRVSGRELSTMLGKSRNHLSQILNDGLVPSGEVLVQFAKLLGASDEERRELLIAAMQTKVETRSRDSFWLQHALDLTGELMSQLRSHREFVRSIVRESELDAWLAQEAKRAAAEKKEGGSSAEHEVSAD
;
A
#
# COMPACT_ATOMS: atom_id res chain seq x y z
N MET A 1 -21.51 -6.15 1.90
CA MET A 1 -20.07 -6.30 1.57
C MET A 1 -19.47 -4.91 1.57
N THR A 2 -18.48 -4.66 2.43
CA THR A 2 -17.81 -3.36 2.53
C THR A 2 -16.83 -3.14 1.36
N PRO A 3 -16.40 -1.89 1.09
CA PRO A 3 -15.37 -1.63 0.09
C PRO A 3 -14.10 -2.48 0.30
N LEU A 4 -13.68 -2.63 1.57
CA LEU A 4 -12.52 -3.44 1.92
C LEU A 4 -12.74 -4.92 1.59
N GLN A 5 -13.88 -5.49 1.98
CA GLN A 5 -14.21 -6.88 1.70
C GLN A 5 -14.19 -7.16 0.20
N LYS A 6 -14.73 -6.24 -0.60
CA LYS A 6 -14.68 -6.34 -2.06
C LYS A 6 -13.25 -6.40 -2.57
N GLN A 7 -12.42 -5.43 -2.21
CA GLN A 7 -11.03 -5.36 -2.69
C GLN A 7 -10.18 -6.56 -2.25
N VAL A 8 -10.39 -7.05 -1.02
CA VAL A 8 -9.71 -8.26 -0.54
C VAL A 8 -10.13 -9.50 -1.34
N ASN A 9 -11.42 -9.66 -1.59
CA ASN A 9 -11.93 -10.79 -2.39
C ASN A 9 -11.43 -10.72 -3.84
N ASP A 10 -11.39 -9.53 -4.44
CA ASP A 10 -10.87 -9.32 -5.80
C ASP A 10 -9.37 -9.62 -5.89
N LEU A 11 -8.59 -9.31 -4.84
CA LEU A 11 -7.18 -9.69 -4.75
C LEU A 11 -6.98 -11.20 -4.61
N ILE A 12 -7.80 -11.87 -3.79
CA ILE A 12 -7.75 -13.34 -3.66
C ILE A 12 -8.11 -14.00 -4.98
N ALA A 13 -9.17 -13.54 -5.67
CA ALA A 13 -9.58 -14.09 -6.95
C ALA A 13 -8.48 -13.97 -8.02
N ARG A 14 -7.80 -12.82 -8.11
CA ARG A 14 -6.65 -12.63 -9.02
C ARG A 14 -5.46 -13.51 -8.65
N PHE A 15 -5.21 -13.69 -7.35
CA PHE A 15 -4.19 -14.64 -6.89
C PHE A 15 -4.53 -16.06 -7.34
N GLU A 16 -5.76 -16.52 -7.12
CA GLU A 16 -6.24 -17.84 -7.52
C GLU A 16 -6.15 -18.06 -9.03
N GLU A 17 -6.49 -17.05 -9.83
CA GLU A 17 -6.37 -17.07 -11.28
C GLU A 17 -4.91 -17.23 -11.71
N ARG A 18 -3.99 -16.45 -11.11
CA ARG A 18 -2.56 -16.54 -11.38
C ARG A 18 -1.96 -17.90 -11.01
N GLU A 19 -2.37 -18.45 -9.86
CA GLU A 19 -1.92 -19.75 -9.38
C GLU A 19 -2.67 -20.93 -10.02
N GLN A 20 -3.66 -20.66 -10.89
CA GLN A 20 -4.53 -21.66 -11.53
C GLN A 20 -5.18 -22.64 -10.55
N ARG A 21 -5.44 -22.22 -9.32
CA ARG A 21 -6.01 -23.05 -8.26
C ARG A 21 -6.74 -22.20 -7.23
N ARG A 22 -7.74 -22.81 -6.60
CA ARG A 22 -8.42 -22.20 -5.45
C ARG A 22 -7.54 -22.29 -4.20
N VAL A 23 -7.56 -21.26 -3.38
CA VAL A 23 -6.85 -21.20 -2.10
C VAL A 23 -7.87 -21.40 -0.99
N SER A 24 -7.64 -22.40 -0.14
CA SER A 24 -8.53 -22.61 1.01
C SER A 24 -8.30 -21.52 2.07
N GLY A 25 -9.33 -21.22 2.88
CA GLY A 25 -9.16 -20.32 4.04
C GLY A 25 -8.10 -20.80 5.05
N ARG A 26 -7.80 -22.11 5.08
CA ARG A 26 -6.67 -22.67 5.87
C ARG A 26 -5.33 -22.20 5.33
N GLU A 27 -5.21 -22.26 4.02
CA GLU A 27 -4.00 -21.96 3.30
C GLU A 27 -3.73 -20.46 3.33
N LEU A 28 -4.74 -19.62 3.09
CA LEU A 28 -4.66 -18.17 3.31
C LEU A 28 -4.18 -17.86 4.74
N SER A 29 -4.78 -18.50 5.76
CA SER A 29 -4.37 -18.34 7.16
C SER A 29 -2.90 -18.68 7.41
N THR A 30 -2.42 -19.75 6.77
CA THR A 30 -1.02 -20.20 6.88
C THR A 30 -0.07 -19.23 6.17
N MET A 31 -0.40 -18.83 4.94
CA MET A 31 0.40 -17.89 4.14
C MET A 31 0.53 -16.53 4.81
N LEU A 32 -0.54 -16.06 5.45
CA LEU A 32 -0.62 -14.71 6.01
C LEU A 32 -0.16 -14.65 7.48
N GLY A 33 0.11 -15.80 8.10
CA GLY A 33 0.47 -15.88 9.52
C GLY A 33 -0.62 -15.30 10.44
N LYS A 34 -1.89 -15.32 10.02
CA LYS A 34 -3.04 -14.83 10.80
C LYS A 34 -3.97 -15.98 11.14
N SER A 35 -4.63 -15.90 12.30
CA SER A 35 -5.60 -16.93 12.68
C SER A 35 -6.78 -16.94 11.70
N ARG A 36 -7.37 -18.13 11.50
CA ARG A 36 -8.59 -18.29 10.69
C ARG A 36 -9.73 -17.38 11.15
N ASN A 37 -9.84 -17.16 12.46
CA ASN A 37 -10.84 -16.26 13.02
C ASN A 37 -10.59 -14.82 12.56
N HIS A 38 -9.36 -14.34 12.65
CA HIS A 38 -9.00 -12.98 12.21
C HIS A 38 -9.28 -12.81 10.71
N LEU A 39 -8.95 -13.80 9.88
CA LEU A 39 -9.29 -13.76 8.45
C LEU A 39 -10.78 -13.75 8.19
N SER A 40 -11.55 -14.57 8.91
CA SER A 40 -13.01 -14.55 8.83
C SER A 40 -13.57 -13.18 9.18
N GLN A 41 -13.04 -12.54 10.22
CA GLN A 41 -13.49 -11.22 10.63
C GLN A 41 -13.23 -10.15 9.54
N ILE A 42 -12.11 -10.24 8.84
CA ILE A 42 -11.79 -9.34 7.72
C ILE A 42 -12.73 -9.61 6.54
N LEU A 43 -12.85 -10.88 6.14
CA LEU A 43 -13.55 -11.29 4.92
C LEU A 43 -15.07 -11.21 5.04
N ASN A 44 -15.62 -11.51 6.23
CA ASN A 44 -17.05 -11.69 6.44
C ASN A 44 -17.65 -10.63 7.36
N ASP A 45 -16.93 -10.22 8.41
CA ASP A 45 -17.49 -9.34 9.46
C ASP A 45 -17.13 -7.86 9.27
N GLY A 46 -16.38 -7.51 8.22
CA GLY A 46 -16.02 -6.13 7.89
C GLY A 46 -14.97 -5.52 8.82
N LEU A 47 -14.21 -6.35 9.56
CA LEU A 47 -13.09 -5.89 10.37
C LEU A 47 -12.06 -5.21 9.46
N VAL A 48 -11.69 -3.98 9.81
CA VAL A 48 -10.58 -3.26 9.17
C VAL A 48 -9.31 -3.46 9.99
N PRO A 49 -8.34 -4.28 9.53
CA PRO A 49 -7.08 -4.48 10.22
C PRO A 49 -6.18 -3.24 10.10
N SER A 50 -5.00 -3.26 10.75
CA SER A 50 -4.05 -2.14 10.62
C SER A 50 -3.51 -2.02 9.19
N GLY A 51 -3.10 -0.81 8.81
CA GLY A 51 -2.55 -0.54 7.47
C GLY A 51 -1.33 -1.40 7.15
N GLU A 52 -0.46 -1.65 8.12
CA GLU A 52 0.69 -2.56 7.96
C GLU A 52 0.25 -3.99 7.60
N VAL A 53 -0.76 -4.51 8.29
CA VAL A 53 -1.31 -5.85 8.02
C VAL A 53 -1.92 -5.92 6.63
N LEU A 54 -2.64 -4.88 6.18
CA LEU A 54 -3.19 -4.82 4.81
C LEU A 54 -2.09 -4.79 3.75
N VAL A 55 -1.02 -4.04 3.98
CA VAL A 55 0.11 -3.97 3.04
C VAL A 55 0.85 -5.30 2.97
N GLN A 56 1.10 -5.96 4.12
CA GLN A 56 1.71 -7.29 4.15
C GLN A 56 0.83 -8.32 3.43
N PHE A 57 -0.48 -8.30 3.70
CA PHE A 57 -1.47 -9.14 3.03
C PHE A 57 -1.44 -8.98 1.51
N ALA A 58 -1.53 -7.74 1.03
CA ALA A 58 -1.51 -7.42 -0.38
C ALA A 58 -0.19 -7.83 -1.06
N LYS A 59 0.95 -7.63 -0.40
CA LYS A 59 2.26 -8.08 -0.91
C LYS A 59 2.32 -9.60 -1.07
N LEU A 60 1.82 -10.36 -0.09
CA LEU A 60 1.78 -11.82 -0.15
C LEU A 60 0.89 -12.34 -1.27
N LEU A 61 -0.20 -11.61 -1.59
CA LEU A 61 -1.05 -11.90 -2.75
C LEU A 61 -0.47 -11.36 -4.07
N GLY A 62 0.70 -10.74 -4.06
CA GLY A 62 1.37 -10.21 -5.26
C GLY A 62 0.67 -8.99 -5.85
N ALA A 63 0.02 -8.17 -5.01
CA ALA A 63 -0.62 -6.93 -5.43
C ALA A 63 0.41 -5.88 -5.89
N SER A 64 0.11 -5.21 -7.00
CA SER A 64 0.83 -4.03 -7.48
C SER A 64 0.78 -2.87 -6.47
N ASP A 65 1.61 -1.85 -6.68
CA ASP A 65 1.58 -0.64 -5.84
C ASP A 65 0.22 0.08 -5.92
N GLU A 66 -0.42 0.05 -7.09
CA GLU A 66 -1.73 0.67 -7.29
C GLU A 66 -2.85 -0.10 -6.59
N GLU A 67 -2.87 -1.43 -6.71
CA GLU A 67 -3.85 -2.26 -5.97
C GLU A 67 -3.66 -2.14 -4.45
N ARG A 68 -2.42 -1.99 -3.98
CA ARG A 68 -2.13 -1.71 -2.56
C ARG A 68 -2.71 -0.36 -2.13
N ARG A 69 -2.60 0.67 -2.98
CA ARG A 69 -3.21 1.98 -2.75
C ARG A 69 -4.73 1.88 -2.69
N GLU A 70 -5.35 1.21 -3.67
CA GLU A 70 -6.80 0.99 -3.71
C GLU A 70 -7.31 0.23 -2.48
N LEU A 71 -6.59 -0.80 -2.04
CA LEU A 71 -6.92 -1.57 -0.83
C LEU A 71 -6.90 -0.68 0.42
N LEU A 72 -5.90 0.19 0.55
CA LEU A 72 -5.80 1.12 1.68
C LEU A 72 -6.94 2.16 1.64
N ILE A 73 -7.27 2.70 0.47
CA ILE A 73 -8.40 3.61 0.30
C ILE A 73 -9.71 2.90 0.70
N ALA A 74 -9.92 1.66 0.25
CA ALA A 74 -11.10 0.88 0.59
C ALA A 74 -11.20 0.55 2.10
N ALA A 75 -10.06 0.29 2.75
CA ALA A 75 -9.99 0.12 4.21
C ALA A 75 -10.39 1.40 4.96
N MET A 76 -9.90 2.54 4.49
CA MET A 76 -10.24 3.85 5.03
C MET A 76 -11.73 4.15 4.86
N GLN A 77 -12.29 3.94 3.66
CA GLN A 77 -13.73 4.07 3.39
C GLN A 77 -14.57 3.17 4.30
N THR A 78 -14.17 1.92 4.48
CA THR A 78 -14.86 0.96 5.36
C THR A 78 -14.84 1.42 6.83
N LYS A 79 -13.72 1.98 7.32
CA LYS A 79 -13.66 2.57 8.67
C LYS A 79 -14.54 3.80 8.82
N VAL A 80 -14.60 4.62 7.78
CA VAL A 80 -15.42 5.83 7.75
C VAL A 80 -16.91 5.50 7.80
N GLU A 81 -17.36 4.55 7.00
CA GLU A 81 -18.77 4.09 6.99
C GLU A 81 -19.20 3.53 8.35
N THR A 82 -18.25 3.00 9.13
CA THR A 82 -18.53 2.39 10.44
C THR A 82 -18.32 3.34 11.63
N ARG A 83 -17.70 4.53 11.46
CA ARG A 83 -17.47 5.52 12.51
C ARG A 83 -17.64 6.97 12.01
N SER A 84 -18.76 7.60 12.38
CA SER A 84 -19.16 8.93 11.87
C SER A 84 -18.14 10.07 12.09
N ARG A 85 -17.35 10.02 13.17
CA ARG A 85 -16.38 11.08 13.52
C ARG A 85 -15.09 11.01 12.70
N ASP A 86 -14.69 9.82 12.27
CA ASP A 86 -13.46 9.61 11.51
C ASP A 86 -13.67 9.96 10.01
N SER A 87 -14.93 9.96 9.55
CA SER A 87 -15.36 10.39 8.21
C SER A 87 -14.88 11.78 7.80
N PHE A 88 -15.03 12.76 8.69
CA PHE A 88 -14.69 14.17 8.41
C PHE A 88 -13.19 14.35 8.14
N TRP A 89 -12.33 13.89 9.04
CA TRP A 89 -10.89 14.07 8.94
C TRP A 89 -10.28 13.30 7.77
N LEU A 90 -10.87 12.15 7.46
CA LEU A 90 -10.35 11.26 6.43
C LEU A 90 -10.77 11.71 5.04
N GLN A 91 -11.98 12.26 4.89
CA GLN A 91 -12.39 12.96 3.67
C GLN A 91 -11.47 14.15 3.40
N HIS A 92 -11.21 14.99 4.40
CA HIS A 92 -10.26 16.10 4.25
C HIS A 92 -8.84 15.65 3.90
N ALA A 93 -8.35 14.56 4.49
CA ALA A 93 -7.06 13.99 4.12
C ALA A 93 -7.04 13.50 2.66
N LEU A 94 -8.11 12.85 2.19
CA LEU A 94 -8.25 12.42 0.80
C LEU A 94 -8.29 13.62 -0.15
N ASP A 95 -9.04 14.67 0.19
CA ASP A 95 -9.13 15.90 -0.60
C ASP A 95 -7.74 16.57 -0.73
N LEU A 96 -7.03 16.74 0.39
CA LEU A 96 -5.65 17.27 0.42
C LEU A 96 -4.67 16.42 -0.39
N THR A 97 -4.77 15.09 -0.31
CA THR A 97 -3.87 14.19 -1.03
C THR A 97 -4.16 14.24 -2.54
N GLY A 98 -5.44 14.33 -2.92
CA GLY A 98 -5.86 14.50 -4.31
C GLY A 98 -5.36 15.82 -4.89
N GLU A 99 -5.45 16.90 -4.12
CA GLU A 99 -4.96 18.22 -4.50
C GLU A 99 -3.43 18.22 -4.69
N LEU A 100 -2.69 17.62 -3.76
CA LEU A 100 -1.23 17.43 -3.87
C LEU A 100 -0.85 16.59 -5.10
N MET A 101 -1.56 15.49 -5.39
CA MET A 101 -1.29 14.67 -6.57
C MET A 101 -1.59 15.41 -7.88
N SER A 102 -2.65 16.22 -7.91
CA SER A 102 -2.98 17.08 -9.05
C SER A 102 -1.88 18.11 -9.31
N GLN A 103 -1.45 18.81 -8.26
CA GLN A 103 -0.33 19.76 -8.34
C GLN A 103 0.96 19.10 -8.84
N LEU A 104 1.26 17.89 -8.38
CA LEU A 104 2.47 17.14 -8.77
C LEU A 104 2.41 16.71 -10.24
N ARG A 105 1.23 16.33 -10.75
CA ARG A 105 1.00 16.05 -12.17
C ARG A 105 1.17 17.32 -13.01
N SER A 106 0.55 18.43 -12.62
CA SER A 106 0.67 19.71 -13.31
C SER A 106 2.11 20.23 -13.34
N HIS A 107 2.86 20.11 -12.24
CA HIS A 107 4.29 20.44 -12.24
C HIS A 107 5.09 19.54 -13.18
N ARG A 108 4.79 18.23 -13.23
CA ARG A 108 5.49 17.31 -14.12
C ARG A 108 5.21 17.61 -15.59
N GLU A 109 3.98 17.97 -15.93
CA GLU A 109 3.59 18.41 -17.28
C GLU A 109 4.24 19.75 -17.66
N PHE A 110 4.31 20.71 -16.73
CA PHE A 110 5.02 21.96 -16.93
C PHE A 110 6.53 21.77 -17.14
N VAL A 111 7.18 20.92 -16.35
CA VAL A 111 8.60 20.63 -16.55
C VAL A 111 8.83 19.91 -17.88
N ARG A 112 7.94 18.99 -18.28
CA ARG A 112 7.97 18.34 -19.61
C ARG A 112 7.77 19.31 -20.78
N SER A 113 7.04 20.41 -20.59
CA SER A 113 6.84 21.40 -21.66
C SER A 113 8.04 22.33 -21.85
N ILE A 114 8.93 22.42 -20.85
CA ILE A 114 10.12 23.28 -20.87
C ILE A 114 11.40 22.49 -21.14
N VAL A 115 11.49 21.27 -20.63
CA VAL A 115 12.69 20.43 -20.68
C VAL A 115 12.47 19.28 -21.66
N ARG A 116 13.48 18.98 -22.51
CA ARG A 116 13.44 17.81 -23.39
C ARG A 116 13.27 16.55 -22.53
N GLU A 117 12.31 15.70 -22.86
CA GLU A 117 11.89 14.56 -22.02
C GLU A 117 13.06 13.66 -21.58
N SER A 118 14.06 13.49 -22.44
CA SER A 118 15.31 12.77 -22.17
C SER A 118 16.19 13.38 -21.06
N GLU A 119 16.19 14.70 -20.91
CA GLU A 119 16.98 15.42 -19.90
C GLU A 119 16.30 15.34 -18.52
N LEU A 120 14.96 15.39 -18.51
CA LEU A 120 14.17 15.20 -17.29
C LEU A 120 14.29 13.76 -16.76
N ASP A 121 14.20 12.77 -17.63
CA ASP A 121 14.33 11.35 -17.25
C ASP A 121 15.75 11.04 -16.75
N ALA A 122 16.78 11.61 -17.39
CA ALA A 122 18.16 11.50 -16.93
C ALA A 122 18.36 12.12 -15.54
N TRP A 123 17.79 13.30 -15.30
CA TRP A 123 17.86 13.97 -14.00
C TRP A 123 17.12 13.19 -12.90
N LEU A 124 15.89 12.72 -13.17
CA LEU A 124 15.12 11.90 -12.23
C LEU A 124 15.85 10.58 -11.88
N ALA A 125 16.49 9.94 -12.85
CA ALA A 125 17.29 8.74 -12.62
C ALA A 125 18.53 9.01 -11.77
N GLN A 126 19.15 10.19 -11.92
CA GLN A 126 20.30 10.59 -11.14
C GLN A 126 19.92 10.90 -9.69
N GLU A 127 18.78 11.54 -9.48
CA GLU A 127 18.28 11.87 -8.15
C GLU A 127 17.78 10.63 -7.39
N ALA A 128 17.13 9.69 -8.09
CA ALA A 128 16.79 8.38 -7.51
C ALA A 128 18.02 7.60 -7.04
N LYS A 129 19.14 7.69 -7.77
CA LYS A 129 20.42 7.08 -7.36
C LYS A 129 21.01 7.75 -6.12
N ARG A 130 20.93 9.08 -6.00
CA ARG A 130 21.38 9.82 -4.81
C ARG A 130 20.56 9.46 -3.58
N ALA A 131 19.24 9.48 -3.69
CA ALA A 131 18.35 9.09 -2.58
C ALA A 131 18.56 7.62 -2.13
N ALA A 132 18.91 6.72 -3.07
CA ALA A 132 19.27 5.35 -2.74
C ALA A 132 20.65 5.23 -2.07
N ALA A 133 21.61 6.11 -2.38
CA ALA A 133 22.93 6.15 -1.76
C ALA A 133 22.86 6.71 -0.33
N GLU A 134 22.11 7.78 -0.10
CA GLU A 134 21.88 8.36 1.22
C GLU A 134 21.20 7.37 2.19
N LYS A 135 20.27 6.54 1.68
CA LYS A 135 19.66 5.45 2.46
C LYS A 135 20.63 4.33 2.83
N LYS A 136 21.69 4.11 2.04
CA LYS A 136 22.74 3.13 2.36
C LYS A 136 23.72 3.66 3.41
N GLU A 137 24.04 4.94 3.37
CA GLU A 137 24.94 5.58 4.34
C GLU A 137 24.25 5.81 5.70
N GLY A 138 22.97 6.17 5.71
CA GLY A 138 22.19 6.33 6.96
C GLY A 138 21.83 5.03 7.68
N GLY A 139 22.00 3.86 7.05
CA GLY A 139 21.75 2.54 7.63
C GLY A 139 22.99 1.89 8.27
N SER A 140 24.17 2.51 8.17
CA SER A 140 25.44 1.88 8.58
C SER A 140 25.84 2.17 10.04
N SER A 141 25.05 2.94 10.81
CA SER A 141 25.43 3.35 12.18
C SER A 141 24.73 2.58 13.30
N ALA A 142 24.03 1.47 13.02
CA ALA A 142 23.26 0.73 14.05
C ALA A 142 23.81 -0.67 14.39
N GLU A 143 24.96 -1.09 13.84
CA GLU A 143 25.54 -2.39 14.14
C GLU A 143 27.03 -2.28 14.48
N HIS A 144 27.37 -1.66 15.62
CA HIS A 144 28.65 -1.89 16.31
C HIS A 144 28.55 -1.40 17.76
N GLU A 145 27.93 -2.20 18.63
CA GLU A 145 28.28 -2.26 20.06
C GLU A 145 27.51 -3.40 20.74
N VAL A 146 27.94 -4.66 20.55
CA VAL A 146 27.84 -5.72 21.58
C VAL A 146 28.99 -6.74 21.39
N SER A 147 30.12 -6.45 22.01
CA SER A 147 31.18 -7.38 22.48
C SER A 147 32.28 -6.50 23.07
N ALA A 148 32.81 -6.70 24.26
CA ALA A 148 32.71 -7.77 25.25
C ALA A 148 33.19 -7.19 26.59
N ASP A 149 32.56 -7.60 27.70
CA ASP A 149 33.16 -8.06 28.96
C ASP A 149 32.07 -8.18 30.05
#